data_AF-A0A4V1L1U5-F1
#
_entry.id   AF-A0A4V1L1U5-F1
#
_cell.length_a   1.000
_cell.length_b   1.000
_cell.length_c   1.000
_cell.angle_alpha   90.00
_cell.angle_beta   90.00
_cell.angle_gamma   90.00
#
_symmetry.space_group_name_H-M   'P 1'
#
loop_
_entity.id
_entity.type
_entity.pdbx_description
1 polymer ?
#
loop_
_entity_poly.entity_id
_entity_poly.type
_entity_poly.pdbx_seq_one_letter_code
_entity_poly.pdbx_strand_id
1 'polypeptide(L)'
;MLTYLRAAGASAISLTANHDRTAHLRVGADQAAGAVWWVPADQADEIARRARAAAGVRPDAATMTDALLQAAAELRVTLTPHATALARAGRESDDSIGSWRSSAAPGSCRPSIRATRRAGRTPSSRARIS
;
A
#
# COMPACT_ATOMS: atom_id res chain seq x y z
N MET A 1 -10.69 4.92 5.10
CA MET A 1 -9.40 5.09 4.39
C MET A 1 -8.22 5.37 5.32
N LEU A 2 -8.26 6.42 6.16
CA LEU A 2 -7.17 6.68 7.14
C LEU A 2 -6.95 5.52 8.14
N THR A 3 -8.03 4.83 8.51
CA THR A 3 -7.99 3.63 9.36
C THR A 3 -7.22 2.47 8.71
N TYR A 4 -7.29 2.34 7.38
CA TYR A 4 -6.56 1.31 6.64
C TYR A 4 -5.05 1.58 6.69
N LEU A 5 -4.62 2.83 6.47
CA LEU A 5 -3.20 3.19 6.53
C LEU A 5 -2.62 2.97 7.94
N ARG A 6 -3.38 3.30 9.00
CA ARG A 6 -2.98 2.99 10.38
C ARG A 6 -2.91 1.48 10.65
N ALA A 7 -3.88 0.71 10.14
CA ALA A 7 -3.88 -0.75 10.25
C ALA A 7 -2.69 -1.39 9.50
N ALA A 8 -2.25 -0.78 8.40
CA ALA A 8 -1.07 -1.17 7.63
C ALA A 8 0.26 -0.75 8.28
N GLY A 9 0.23 -0.24 9.53
CA GLY A 9 1.43 0.17 10.25
C GLY A 9 2.03 1.49 9.79
N ALA A 10 1.28 2.32 9.04
CA ALA A 10 1.73 3.65 8.64
C ALA A 10 1.21 4.73 9.59
N SER A 11 2.05 5.72 9.85
CA SER A 11 1.71 6.95 10.57
C SER A 11 1.94 8.15 9.66
N ALA A 12 1.17 9.21 9.90
CA ALA A 12 1.27 10.45 9.15
C ALA A 12 2.20 11.44 9.87
N ILE A 13 2.89 12.27 9.10
CA ILE A 13 3.62 13.44 9.55
C ILE A 13 3.00 14.64 8.83
N SER A 14 2.47 15.58 9.59
CA SER A 14 1.80 16.77 9.11
C SER A 14 2.68 18.01 9.31
N LEU A 15 2.71 18.86 8.29
CA LEU A 15 3.37 20.16 8.32
C LEU A 15 2.32 21.27 8.28
N THR A 16 2.35 22.12 9.31
CA THR A 16 1.47 23.28 9.42
C THR A 16 2.32 24.54 9.43
N ALA A 17 2.00 25.47 8.53
CA ALA A 17 2.60 26.81 8.53
C ALA A 17 1.69 27.75 9.31
N ASN A 18 2.25 28.44 10.30
CA ASN A 18 1.54 29.45 11.07
C ASN A 18 1.56 30.79 10.33
N HIS A 19 0.70 31.71 10.79
CA HIS A 19 0.61 33.07 10.25
C HIS A 19 1.92 33.88 10.36
N ASP A 20 2.81 33.52 11.28
CA ASP A 20 4.13 34.15 11.45
C ASP A 20 5.21 33.56 10.51
N ARG A 21 4.80 32.75 9.52
CA ARG A 21 5.66 31.99 8.61
C ARG A 21 6.53 30.93 9.28
N THR A 22 6.34 30.66 10.57
CA THR A 22 6.99 29.52 11.23
C THR A 22 6.24 28.24 10.88
N ALA A 23 6.98 27.19 10.55
CA ALA A 23 6.42 25.89 10.25
C ALA A 23 6.63 24.90 11.41
N HIS A 24 5.64 24.03 11.62
CA HIS A 24 5.64 23.03 12.67
C HIS A 24 5.35 21.66 12.09
N LEU A 25 6.16 20.66 12.50
CA LEU A 25 5.90 19.25 12.22
C LEU A 25 5.17 18.59 13.38
N ARG A 26 4.17 17.78 13.07
CA ARG A 26 3.43 16.95 14.02
C ARG A 26 3.29 15.52 13.51
N VAL A 27 3.45 14.54 14.39
CA VAL A 27 3.09 13.15 14.10
C VAL A 27 1.58 12.99 14.30
N GLY A 28 0.94 12.35 13.33
CA GLY A 28 -0.51 12.29 13.16
C GLY A 28 -0.97 13.04 11.93
N ALA A 29 -2.11 12.62 11.39
CA ALA A 29 -2.76 13.29 10.28
C ALA A 29 -3.54 14.50 10.83
N ASP A 30 -3.25 15.67 10.28
CA ASP A 30 -3.98 16.91 10.56
C ASP A 30 -4.61 17.40 9.24
N GLN A 31 -5.92 17.66 9.27
CA GLN A 31 -6.66 18.13 8.10
C GLN A 31 -6.37 19.60 7.77
N ALA A 32 -5.88 20.38 8.75
CA ALA A 32 -5.49 21.77 8.56
C ALA A 32 -4.03 21.91 8.08
N ALA A 33 -3.31 20.80 7.92
CA ALA A 33 -1.92 20.82 7.49
C ALA A 33 -1.79 21.21 6.00
N GLY A 34 -0.80 22.04 5.70
CA GLY A 34 -0.47 22.39 4.31
C GLY A 34 0.15 21.23 3.54
N ALA A 35 0.78 20.28 4.24
CA ALA A 35 1.32 19.06 3.66
C ALA A 35 1.27 17.89 4.66
N VAL A 36 1.06 16.69 4.15
CA VAL A 36 1.03 15.45 4.94
C VAL A 36 1.79 14.35 4.19
N TRP A 37 2.67 13.65 4.91
CA TRP A 37 3.40 12.47 4.43
C TRP A 37 3.11 11.26 5.30
N TRP A 38 3.19 10.07 4.71
CA TRP A 38 3.01 8.78 5.38
C TRP A 38 4.33 8.01 5.42
N VAL A 39 4.62 7.44 6.59
CA VAL A 39 5.84 6.69 6.91
C VAL A 39 5.50 5.49 7.81
N PRO A 40 6.41 4.51 7.98
CA PRO A 40 6.25 3.46 9.00
C PRO A 40 6.06 4.07 10.40
N ALA A 41 5.09 3.55 11.15
CA ALA A 41 4.68 4.13 12.42
C ALA A 41 5.77 4.07 13.50
N ASP A 42 6.60 3.01 13.47
CA ASP A 42 7.76 2.81 14.34
C ASP A 42 8.86 3.86 14.13
N GLN A 43 8.88 4.53 12.97
CA GLN A 43 9.92 5.51 12.62
C GLN A 43 9.42 6.96 12.60
N ALA A 44 8.10 7.17 12.67
CA ALA A 44 7.49 8.49 12.52
C ALA A 44 7.98 9.51 13.55
N ASP A 45 8.07 9.11 14.81
CA ASP A 45 8.53 9.97 15.90
C ASP A 45 10.02 10.32 15.77
N GLU A 46 10.85 9.35 15.39
CA GLU A 46 12.29 9.55 15.21
C GLU A 46 12.59 10.47 14.03
N ILE A 47 11.91 10.28 12.89
CA ILE A 47 12.00 11.17 11.73
C ILE A 47 11.61 12.60 12.13
N ALA A 48 10.45 12.76 12.79
CA ALA A 48 9.97 14.09 13.18
C ALA A 48 10.90 14.77 14.20
N ARG A 49 11.49 14.01 15.14
CA ARG A 49 12.46 14.52 16.11
C ARG A 49 13.73 15.03 15.42
N ARG A 50 14.31 14.25 14.51
CA ARG A 50 15.51 14.64 13.76
C ARG A 50 15.25 15.84 12.86
N ALA A 51 14.12 15.86 12.16
CA ALA A 51 13.73 16.98 11.31
C ALA A 51 13.62 18.28 12.10
N ARG A 52 12.93 18.26 13.26
CA ARG A 52 12.83 19.45 14.14
C ARG A 52 14.20 19.90 14.66
N ALA A 53 15.07 18.96 15.03
CA ALA A 53 16.41 19.27 15.51
C ALA A 53 17.28 19.92 14.41
N ALA A 54 17.18 19.43 13.17
CA ALA A 54 17.92 19.98 12.02
C ALA A 54 17.37 21.34 11.56
N ALA A 55 16.05 21.55 11.62
CA ALA A 55 15.40 22.78 11.17
C ALA A 55 15.60 23.97 12.13
N GLY A 56 15.83 23.70 13.42
CA GLY A 56 16.05 24.74 14.44
C GLY A 56 14.77 25.32 15.04
N VAL A 57 14.87 26.50 15.66
CA VAL A 57 13.84 27.04 16.57
C VAL A 57 12.63 27.64 15.85
N ARG A 58 12.83 28.27 14.68
CA ARG A 58 11.76 28.92 13.90
C ARG A 58 11.97 28.73 12.39
N PRO A 59 11.95 27.49 11.91
CA PRO A 59 12.09 27.22 10.49
C PRO A 59 10.85 27.69 9.74
N ASP A 60 11.05 28.09 8.48
CA ASP A 60 9.94 28.23 7.54
C ASP A 60 9.55 26.85 6.96
N ALA A 61 8.49 26.82 6.15
CA ALA A 61 7.97 25.58 5.59
C ALA A 61 8.98 24.87 4.68
N ALA A 62 9.80 25.62 3.94
CA ALA A 62 10.82 25.06 3.05
C ALA A 62 11.93 24.39 3.86
N THR A 63 12.50 25.11 4.82
CA THR A 63 13.54 24.60 5.73
C THR A 63 13.05 23.36 6.48
N MET A 64 11.80 23.38 6.96
CA MET A 64 11.23 22.22 7.66
C MET A 64 11.00 21.03 6.73
N THR A 65 10.63 21.27 5.47
CA THR A 65 10.47 20.21 4.46
C THR A 65 11.82 19.60 4.10
N ASP A 66 12.85 20.41 3.89
CA ASP A 66 14.21 19.94 3.60
C ASP A 66 14.78 19.13 4.77
N ALA A 67 14.59 19.61 6.00
CA ALA A 67 14.98 18.88 7.20
C ALA A 67 14.24 17.54 7.35
N LEU A 68 12.96 17.48 6.97
CA LEU A 68 12.18 16.25 6.96
C LEU A 68 12.70 15.25 5.92
N LEU A 69 12.98 15.72 4.70
CA LEU A 69 13.56 14.90 3.63
C LEU A 69 14.92 14.35 4.01
N GLN A 70 15.77 15.19 4.61
CA GLN A 70 17.09 14.81 5.09
C GLN A 70 16.98 13.74 6.19
N ALA A 71 16.12 13.94 7.19
CA ALA A 71 15.90 12.97 8.27
C ALA A 71 15.38 11.62 7.75
N ALA A 72 14.46 11.65 6.78
CA ALA A 72 13.96 10.44 6.15
C ALA A 72 15.04 9.72 5.33
N ALA A 73 15.87 10.45 4.60
CA ALA A 73 16.99 9.88 3.84
C ALA A 73 18.04 9.22 4.75
N GLU A 74 18.39 9.85 5.87
CA GLU A 74 19.31 9.28 6.87
C GLU A 74 18.80 7.96 7.46
N LEU A 75 17.50 7.86 7.66
CA LEU A 75 16.84 6.65 8.19
C LEU A 75 16.44 5.67 7.08
N ARG A 76 16.71 5.99 5.81
CA ARG A 76 16.34 5.20 4.62
C ARG A 76 14.83 4.94 4.53
N VAL A 77 14.03 5.93 4.91
CA VAL A 77 12.56 5.89 4.86
C VAL A 77 12.04 6.67 3.66
N THR A 78 11.10 6.06 2.95
CA THR A 78 10.37 6.73 1.88
C THR A 78 9.20 7.53 2.44
N LEU A 79 9.24 8.85 2.29
CA LEU A 79 8.10 9.72 2.56
C LEU A 79 7.05 9.55 1.46
N THR A 80 5.87 9.04 1.79
CA THR A 80 4.77 8.89 0.81
C THR A 80 3.81 10.08 0.92
N PRO A 81 3.65 10.92 -0.11
CA PRO A 81 2.69 12.04 -0.08
C PRO A 81 1.26 11.56 0.16
N HIS A 82 0.46 12.38 0.86
CA HIS A 82 -0.92 12.04 1.22
C HIS A 82 -1.78 11.55 0.06
N ALA A 83 -1.77 12.27 -1.07
CA ALA A 83 -2.55 11.89 -2.25
C ALA A 83 -2.16 10.51 -2.80
N THR A 84 -0.85 10.20 -2.82
CA THR A 84 -0.34 8.89 -3.26
C THR A 84 -0.74 7.78 -2.31
N ALA A 85 -0.69 8.02 -1.00
CA ALA A 85 -1.12 7.05 0.01
C ALA A 85 -2.62 6.74 -0.10
N LEU A 86 -3.45 7.77 -0.32
CA LEU A 86 -4.89 7.59 -0.56
C LEU A 86 -5.17 6.83 -1.86
N ALA A 87 -4.46 7.14 -2.95
CA ALA A 87 -4.64 6.44 -4.22
C ALA A 87 -4.28 4.95 -4.13
N ARG A 88 -3.25 4.59 -3.36
CA ARG A 88 -2.88 3.19 -3.09
C ARG A 88 -3.98 2.47 -2.28
N ALA A 89 -4.43 3.08 -1.19
CA ALA A 89 -5.49 2.52 -0.35
C ALA A 89 -6.84 2.39 -1.10
N GLY A 90 -7.13 3.30 -2.01
CA GLY A 90 -8.32 3.24 -2.87
C GLY A 90 -8.30 2.07 -3.85
N ARG A 91 -7.14 1.78 -4.47
CA ARG A 91 -7.00 0.65 -5.39
C ARG A 91 -7.22 -0.71 -4.71
N GLU A 92 -6.72 -0.90 -3.50
CA GLU A 92 -6.98 -2.14 -2.73
C GLU A 92 -8.44 -2.30 -2.33
N SER A 93 -9.16 -1.19 -2.14
CA SER A 93 -10.60 -1.22 -1.82
C SER A 93 -11.44 -1.65 -3.02
N ASP A 94 -11.08 -1.22 -4.24
CA ASP A 94 -11.76 -1.64 -5.47
C ASP A 94 -11.42 -3.09 -5.87
N ASP A 95 -10.16 -3.52 -5.72
CA ASP A 95 -9.75 -4.90 -6.01
C ASP A 95 -10.43 -5.90 -5.05
N SER A 96 -10.62 -5.49 -3.79
CA SER A 96 -11.37 -6.26 -2.79
C SER A 96 -12.88 -6.29 -3.04
N ILE A 97 -13.44 -5.42 -3.89
CA ILE A 97 -14.86 -5.50 -4.31
C ILE A 97 -14.99 -6.34 -5.59
N GLY A 98 -13.97 -6.35 -6.46
CA GLY A 98 -13.91 -7.18 -7.65
C GLY A 98 -13.67 -8.67 -7.36
N SER A 99 -12.81 -9.00 -6.40
CA SER A 99 -12.40 -10.38 -6.10
C SER A 99 -13.54 -11.28 -5.57
N TRP A 100 -14.49 -10.72 -4.81
CA TRP A 100 -15.60 -11.50 -4.22
C TRP A 100 -16.78 -11.71 -5.17
N ARG A 101 -16.87 -10.94 -6.27
CA ARG A 101 -17.89 -11.17 -7.31
C ARG A 101 -17.56 -12.32 -8.26
N SER A 102 -16.32 -12.80 -8.26
CA SER A 102 -15.90 -13.98 -9.04
C SER A 102 -15.98 -15.30 -8.26
N SER A 103 -16.32 -15.29 -6.97
CA SER A 103 -16.39 -16.52 -6.14
C SER A 103 -17.80 -16.95 -5.72
N ALA A 104 -18.86 -16.27 -6.20
CA ALA A 104 -20.24 -16.69 -5.97
C ALA A 104 -20.75 -17.63 -7.09
N ALA A 105 -20.17 -18.83 -7.16
CA ALA A 105 -20.85 -19.99 -7.69
C ALA A 105 -20.72 -21.16 -6.70
N PRO A 106 -21.57 -21.22 -5.66
CA PRO A 106 -21.69 -22.42 -4.84
C PRO A 106 -22.76 -23.34 -5.45
N GLY A 107 -22.34 -24.51 -5.93
CA GLY A 107 -23.23 -25.66 -6.05
C GLY A 107 -23.20 -26.38 -7.40
N SER A 108 -22.37 -27.42 -7.49
CA SER A 108 -22.82 -28.75 -7.91
C SER A 108 -21.67 -29.76 -7.86
N CYS A 109 -21.57 -30.41 -6.69
CA CYS A 109 -21.33 -31.85 -6.51
C CYS A 109 -20.37 -32.59 -7.46
N ARG A 110 -19.23 -33.01 -6.90
CA ARG A 110 -18.60 -34.33 -7.16
C ARG A 110 -19.01 -35.27 -6.01
N PRO A 111 -18.80 -36.61 -6.03
CA PRO A 111 -18.40 -37.55 -7.11
C PRO A 111 -19.20 -38.90 -7.11
N SER A 112 -18.94 -39.84 -8.05
CA SER A 112 -18.77 -41.30 -7.79
C SER A 112 -19.04 -42.24 -9.00
N ILE A 113 -17.96 -42.80 -9.56
CA ILE A 113 -17.64 -44.22 -9.86
C ILE A 113 -18.77 -45.26 -10.15
N ARG A 114 -18.76 -45.84 -11.37
CA ARG A 114 -18.66 -47.30 -11.73
C ARG A 114 -18.78 -47.49 -13.26
N ALA A 115 -17.76 -47.99 -13.98
CA ALA A 115 -17.50 -49.41 -14.38
C ALA A 115 -18.64 -50.05 -15.21
N THR A 116 -18.50 -50.81 -16.31
CA THR A 116 -17.41 -51.43 -17.10
C THR A 116 -18.07 -52.15 -18.30
N ARG A 117 -17.43 -52.20 -19.48
CA ARG A 117 -17.29 -53.34 -20.45
C ARG A 117 -16.87 -52.78 -21.81
N ARG A 118 -15.64 -52.99 -22.31
CA ARG A 118 -14.99 -54.22 -22.82
C ARG A 118 -15.59 -54.74 -24.14
N ALA A 119 -14.93 -54.41 -25.25
CA ALA A 119 -14.58 -55.26 -26.40
C ALA A 119 -14.07 -54.33 -27.53
N GLY A 120 -12.98 -54.54 -28.24
CA GLY A 120 -11.99 -55.60 -28.26
C GLY A 120 -10.97 -55.33 -29.38
N ARG A 121 -9.73 -55.79 -29.16
CA ARG A 121 -8.74 -56.31 -30.13
C ARG A 121 -8.35 -55.47 -31.38
N THR A 122 -7.14 -54.91 -31.29
CA THR A 122 -5.95 -55.02 -32.20
C THR A 122 -5.96 -56.10 -33.31
N PRO A 123 -5.00 -56.14 -34.28
CA PRO A 123 -4.05 -55.13 -34.80
C PRO A 123 -3.79 -55.21 -36.35
N SER A 124 -2.85 -54.37 -36.84
CA SER A 124 -1.80 -54.74 -37.84
C SER A 124 -2.01 -54.59 -39.36
N SER A 125 -1.08 -53.82 -39.95
CA SER A 125 -0.30 -54.08 -41.18
C SER A 125 -0.74 -53.56 -42.56
N ARG A 126 0.31 -53.12 -43.30
CA ARG A 126 0.54 -53.05 -44.76
C ARG A 126 -0.17 -51.93 -45.54
N ALA A 127 0.54 -50.95 -46.11
CA ALA A 127 1.49 -50.96 -47.24
C ALA A 127 0.84 -50.85 -48.63
N ARG A 128 1.19 -49.79 -49.37
CA ARG A 128 1.48 -49.68 -50.83
C ARG A 128 1.46 -48.19 -51.20
N ILE A 129 2.56 -47.59 -51.65
CA ILE A 129 3.05 -47.56 -53.04
C ILE A 129 1.96 -47.12 -54.02
N SER A 130 2.09 -45.88 -54.51
CA SER A 130 2.10 -45.51 -55.94
C SER A 130 2.77 -44.17 -56.09
#